data_AF-A0A8T6ZQX6-F1
#
_entry.id   AF-A0A8T6ZQX6-F1
#
_cell.length_a   1.000
_cell.length_b   1.000
_cell.length_c   1.000
_cell.angle_alpha   90.00
_cell.angle_beta   90.00
_cell.angle_gamma   90.00
#
_symmetry.space_group_name_H-M   'P 1'
#
loop_
_entity.id
_entity.type
_entity.pdbx_description
1 polymer ?
#
loop_
_entity_poly.entity_id
_entity_poly.type
_entity_poly.pdbx_seq_one_letter_code
_entity_poly.pdbx_strand_id
1 'polypeptide(L)'
;MADPEDILAGIVFTVTGLAIPSAVAAHHFFGIDVMAFANLGVSRHVFGWSFAAMAVAVAGLNVYLSFIAPWLYERRMGSMQGYRAMSGLPAIGGFFILFAGALIPASAIVGASLLVVYLADTGGLPWFLVSTVLLPPRD
;
A
#
# COMPACT_ATOMS: atom_id res chain seq x y z
N MET A 1 25.76 -10.03 13.08
CA MET A 1 25.68 -8.64 12.60
C MET A 1 24.81 -8.67 11.36
N ALA A 2 23.84 -7.78 11.24
CA ALA A 2 23.06 -7.67 10.00
C ALA A 2 24.00 -7.26 8.85
N ASP A 3 23.78 -7.80 7.66
CA ASP A 3 24.54 -7.45 6.47
C ASP A 3 24.28 -5.96 6.14
N PRO A 4 25.31 -5.15 5.81
CA PRO A 4 25.10 -3.80 5.27
C PRO A 4 24.04 -3.71 4.17
N GLU A 5 23.89 -4.74 3.33
CA GLU A 5 22.87 -4.80 2.29
C GLU A 5 21.45 -4.84 2.86
N ASP A 6 21.22 -5.62 3.91
CA ASP A 6 19.93 -5.73 4.60
C ASP A 6 19.56 -4.42 5.30
N ILE A 7 20.55 -3.74 5.89
CA ILE A 7 20.37 -2.44 6.53
C ILE A 7 19.97 -1.39 5.48
N LEU A 8 20.66 -1.36 4.34
CA LEU A 8 20.35 -0.44 3.25
C LEU A 8 18.95 -0.69 2.69
N ALA A 9 18.59 -1.95 2.45
CA ALA A 9 17.26 -2.33 2.00
C ALA A 9 16.20 -1.86 3.00
N GLY A 10 16.39 -2.14 4.29
CA GLY A 10 15.49 -1.69 5.35
C GLY A 10 15.27 -0.17 5.33
N ILE A 11 16.35 0.62 5.23
CA ILE A 11 16.27 2.09 5.14
C ILE A 11 15.47 2.52 3.91
N VAL A 12 15.78 1.98 2.73
CA VAL A 12 15.08 2.34 1.48
C VAL A 12 13.59 2.05 1.61
N PHE A 13 13.21 0.86 2.09
CA PHE A 13 11.81 0.50 2.27
C PHE A 13 11.12 1.35 3.32
N THR A 14 11.78 1.70 4.43
CA THR A 14 11.21 2.59 5.45
C THR A 14 10.99 3.98 4.89
N VAL A 15 11.97 4.55 4.21
CA VAL A 15 11.87 5.90 3.61
C VAL A 15 10.76 5.93 2.55
N THR A 16 10.74 4.97 1.62
CA THR A 16 9.69 4.89 0.59
C THR A 16 8.32 4.60 1.20
N GLY A 17 8.26 3.73 2.22
CA GLY A 17 7.03 3.36 2.92
C GLY A 17 6.43 4.51 3.74
N LEU A 18 7.25 5.45 4.21
CA LEU A 18 6.78 6.66 4.89
C LEU A 18 6.49 7.82 3.94
N ALA A 19 7.14 7.88 2.77
CA ALA A 19 6.93 8.95 1.80
C ALA A 19 5.47 9.08 1.36
N ILE A 20 4.79 7.95 1.11
CA ILE A 20 3.38 7.91 0.68
C ILE A 20 2.45 8.49 1.77
N PRO A 21 2.41 7.95 3.00
CA PRO A 21 1.53 8.49 4.03
C PRO A 21 1.89 9.93 4.41
N SER A 22 3.17 10.33 4.36
CA SER A 22 3.57 11.72 4.56
C SER A 22 3.03 12.66 3.47
N ALA A 23 3.08 12.26 2.19
CA ALA A 23 2.54 13.06 1.09
C ALA A 23 1.00 13.19 1.19
N VAL A 24 0.30 12.10 1.49
CA VAL A 24 -1.15 12.11 1.75
C VAL A 24 -1.46 13.03 2.94
N ALA A 25 -0.67 12.93 4.01
CA ALA A 25 -0.88 13.74 5.20
C ALA A 25 -0.68 15.23 4.93
N ALA A 26 0.42 15.58 4.25
CA ALA A 26 0.76 16.94 3.83
C ALA A 26 -0.38 17.57 3.02
N HIS A 27 -0.95 16.84 2.07
CA HIS A 27 -2.05 17.35 1.24
C HIS A 27 -3.37 17.47 2.01
N HIS A 28 -3.83 16.39 2.64
CA HIS A 28 -5.20 16.31 3.14
C HIS A 28 -5.40 16.93 4.52
N PHE A 29 -4.35 17.09 5.34
CA PHE A 29 -4.45 17.64 6.70
C PHE A 29 -3.75 18.99 6.85
N PHE A 30 -2.72 19.25 6.05
CA PHE A 30 -1.95 20.51 6.14
C PHE A 30 -2.15 21.43 4.93
N GLY A 31 -2.90 21.00 3.91
CA GLY A 31 -3.22 21.81 2.73
C GLY A 31 -2.03 22.08 1.81
N ILE A 32 -0.96 21.28 1.91
CA ILE A 32 0.22 21.39 1.06
C ILE A 32 -0.12 20.75 -0.30
N ASP A 33 -0.26 21.56 -1.35
CA ASP A 33 -0.47 21.01 -2.70
C ASP A 33 0.84 20.44 -3.26
N VAL A 34 1.02 19.14 -3.08
CA VAL A 34 2.18 18.37 -3.55
C VAL A 34 2.32 18.40 -5.08
N MET A 35 1.24 18.70 -5.80
CA MET A 35 1.18 18.75 -7.26
C MET A 35 0.80 20.14 -7.78
N ALA A 36 1.09 21.20 -7.01
CA ALA A 36 0.84 22.59 -7.43
C ALA A 36 1.46 22.93 -8.81
N PHE A 37 2.52 22.22 -9.20
CA PHE A 37 3.20 22.39 -10.48
C PHE A 37 2.50 21.68 -11.66
N ALA A 38 1.64 20.70 -11.40
CA ALA A 38 0.95 19.93 -12.43
C ALA A 38 -0.40 20.58 -12.72
N ASN A 39 -0.44 21.43 -13.75
CA ASN A 39 -1.66 22.13 -14.19
C ASN A 39 -2.64 21.19 -14.92
N LEU A 40 -3.17 20.22 -14.17
CA LEU A 40 -4.20 19.27 -14.61
C LEU A 40 -5.53 19.90 -14.18
N GLY A 41 -6.37 20.34 -15.13
CA GLY A 41 -7.67 20.97 -14.84
C GLY A 41 -8.71 20.01 -14.25
N VAL A 42 -9.98 20.12 -14.65
CA VAL A 42 -11.10 19.28 -14.14
C VAL A 42 -10.82 17.77 -14.19
N SER A 43 -10.00 17.31 -15.14
CA SER A 43 -9.55 15.92 -15.26
C SER A 43 -8.78 15.41 -14.03
N ARG A 44 -8.14 16.29 -13.25
CA ARG A 44 -7.37 15.94 -12.04
C ARG A 44 -8.20 15.12 -11.06
N HIS A 45 -9.43 15.54 -10.81
CA HIS A 45 -10.29 14.87 -9.83
C HIS A 45 -10.77 13.50 -10.31
N VAL A 46 -11.10 13.37 -11.59
CA VAL A 46 -11.51 12.09 -12.18
C VAL A 46 -10.36 11.09 -12.07
N PHE A 47 -9.16 11.48 -12.47
CA PHE A 47 -7.97 10.64 -12.33
C PHE A 47 -7.68 10.27 -10.87
N GLY A 48 -7.80 11.22 -9.94
CA GLY A 48 -7.62 10.97 -8.51
C GLY A 48 -8.55 9.89 -7.97
N TRP A 49 -9.85 9.97 -8.28
CA TRP A 49 -10.82 8.95 -7.88
C TRP A 49 -10.61 7.61 -8.59
N SER A 50 -10.19 7.60 -9.86
CA SER A 50 -9.79 6.37 -10.56
C SER A 50 -8.62 5.69 -9.85
N PHE A 51 -7.59 6.44 -9.46
CA PHE A 51 -6.46 5.91 -8.70
C PHE A 51 -6.90 5.39 -7.32
N ALA A 52 -7.79 6.10 -6.61
CA ALA A 52 -8.32 5.62 -5.34
C ALA A 52 -9.06 4.27 -5.50
N ALA A 53 -9.88 4.15 -6.54
CA ALA A 53 -10.58 2.90 -6.85
C ALA A 53 -9.60 1.75 -7.17
N MET A 54 -8.54 2.03 -7.94
CA MET A 54 -7.48 1.05 -8.22
C MET A 54 -6.71 0.65 -6.97
N ALA A 55 -6.39 1.60 -6.07
CA ALA A 55 -5.76 1.31 -4.79
C ALA A 55 -6.60 0.36 -3.93
N VAL A 56 -7.91 0.61 -3.83
CA VAL A 56 -8.84 -0.27 -3.11
C VAL A 56 -8.90 -1.66 -3.75
N ALA A 57 -8.94 -1.74 -5.09
CA ALA A 57 -8.95 -3.02 -5.79
C ALA A 57 -7.66 -3.83 -5.54
N VAL A 58 -6.49 -3.18 -5.56
CA VAL A 58 -5.20 -3.83 -5.26
C VAL A 58 -5.13 -4.27 -3.80
N ALA A 59 -5.51 -3.42 -2.85
CA ALA A 59 -5.54 -3.78 -1.43
C ALA A 59 -6.49 -4.96 -1.19
N GLY A 60 -7.69 -4.94 -1.80
CA GLY A 60 -8.65 -6.04 -1.74
C GLY A 60 -8.12 -7.34 -2.33
N LEU A 61 -7.43 -7.27 -3.47
CA LEU A 61 -6.75 -8.43 -4.07
C LEU A 61 -5.66 -8.98 -3.14
N ASN A 62 -4.83 -8.12 -2.56
CA ASN A 62 -3.76 -8.53 -1.66
C ASN A 62 -4.31 -9.17 -0.38
N VAL A 63 -5.38 -8.62 0.19
CA VAL A 63 -6.12 -9.22 1.32
C VAL A 63 -6.71 -10.58 0.93
N TYR A 64 -7.30 -10.68 -0.26
CA TYR A 64 -7.85 -11.94 -0.76
C TYR A 64 -6.77 -13.01 -0.90
N LEU A 65 -5.63 -12.69 -1.52
CA LEU A 65 -4.51 -13.61 -1.68
C LEU A 65 -3.87 -13.99 -0.34
N SER A 66 -3.80 -13.06 0.61
CA SER A 66 -3.13 -13.27 1.90
C SER A 66 -3.97 -14.09 2.89
N PHE A 67 -5.30 -13.96 2.86
CA PHE A 67 -6.16 -14.57 3.87
C PHE A 67 -7.26 -15.46 3.29
N ILE A 68 -7.96 -14.98 2.26
CA ILE A 68 -9.16 -15.66 1.75
C ILE A 68 -8.78 -16.89 0.91
N ALA A 69 -7.79 -16.78 0.03
CA ALA A 69 -7.35 -17.89 -0.81
C ALA A 69 -6.74 -19.05 0.00
N PRO A 70 -5.84 -18.83 0.98
CA PRO A 70 -5.36 -19.89 1.87
C PRO A 70 -6.50 -20.57 2.64
N TRP A 71 -7.39 -19.77 3.25
CA TRP A 71 -8.52 -20.29 4.02
C TRP A 71 -9.48 -21.13 3.17
N LEU A 72 -9.78 -20.68 1.94
CA LEU A 72 -10.65 -21.41 1.02
C LEU A 72 -10.00 -22.72 0.55
N TYR A 73 -8.68 -22.71 0.33
CA TYR A 73 -7.94 -23.91 -0.04
C TYR A 73 -7.97 -24.95 1.09
N GLU A 74 -7.64 -24.54 2.32
CA GLU A 74 -7.66 -25.42 3.49
C GLU A 74 -9.05 -26.02 3.70
N ARG A 75 -10.12 -25.22 3.58
CA ARG A 75 -11.50 -25.73 3.68
C ARG A 75 -11.87 -26.74 2.61
N ARG A 76 -11.29 -26.65 1.41
CA ARG A 76 -11.61 -27.55 0.29
C ARG A 76 -10.78 -28.83 0.30
N MET A 77 -9.50 -28.73 0.66
CA MET A 77 -8.55 -29.85 0.63
C MET A 77 -8.37 -30.53 1.99
N GLY A 78 -8.89 -29.94 3.07
CA GLY A 78 -8.71 -30.44 4.44
C GLY A 78 -7.29 -30.30 4.99
N SER A 79 -6.37 -29.72 4.21
CA SER A 79 -5.00 -29.43 4.62
C SER A 79 -4.39 -28.33 3.75
N MET A 80 -3.32 -27.70 4.23
CA MET A 80 -2.49 -26.75 3.47
C MET A 80 -1.40 -27.46 2.63
N GLN A 81 -1.38 -28.79 2.60
CA GLN A 81 -0.35 -29.54 1.91
C GLN A 81 -0.50 -29.39 0.39
N GLY A 82 0.51 -28.79 -0.25
CA GLY A 82 0.49 -28.47 -1.69
C GLY A 82 -0.06 -27.09 -2.03
N TYR A 83 -0.47 -26.27 -1.06
CA TYR A 83 -0.81 -24.88 -1.31
C TYR A 83 0.44 -24.08 -1.72
N ARG A 84 0.34 -23.32 -2.81
CA ARG A 84 1.38 -22.39 -3.25
C ARG A 84 0.91 -20.98 -2.93
N ALA A 85 1.58 -20.33 -1.98
CA ALA A 85 1.33 -18.93 -1.67
C ALA A 85 1.64 -18.06 -2.89
N MET A 86 0.72 -17.16 -3.23
CA MET A 86 0.92 -16.16 -4.27
C MET A 86 1.35 -14.86 -3.59
N SER A 87 2.47 -14.29 -4.01
CA SER A 87 2.85 -12.95 -3.59
C SER A 87 1.82 -11.95 -4.13
N GLY A 88 1.45 -10.98 -3.29
CA GLY A 88 0.64 -9.85 -3.70
C GLY A 88 1.34 -8.95 -4.70
N LEU A 89 0.74 -7.80 -5.00
CA LEU A 89 1.31 -6.76 -5.86
C LEU A 89 2.05 -5.72 -5.02
N PRO A 90 3.37 -5.85 -4.80
CA PRO A 90 4.12 -4.93 -3.95
C PRO A 90 4.19 -3.53 -4.56
N ALA A 91 4.07 -2.52 -3.70
CA ALA A 91 4.17 -1.09 -4.02
C ALA A 91 3.12 -0.52 -5.00
N ILE A 92 2.43 -1.33 -5.81
CA ILE A 92 1.43 -0.88 -6.78
C ILE A 92 0.26 -0.16 -6.09
N GLY A 93 -0.26 -0.72 -5.00
CA GLY A 93 -1.32 -0.07 -4.20
C GLY A 93 -0.87 1.28 -3.64
N GLY A 94 0.36 1.33 -3.11
CA GLY A 94 0.97 2.56 -2.60
C GLY A 94 1.15 3.64 -3.67
N PHE A 95 1.55 3.27 -4.89
CA PHE A 95 1.63 4.20 -6.02
C PHE A 95 0.26 4.82 -6.32
N PHE A 96 -0.79 4.01 -6.42
CA PHE A 96 -2.14 4.53 -6.64
C PHE A 96 -2.62 5.43 -5.50
N ILE A 97 -2.28 5.13 -4.25
CA ILE A 97 -2.60 5.99 -3.10
C ILE A 97 -1.89 7.33 -3.18
N LEU A 98 -0.62 7.35 -3.59
CA LEU A 98 0.13 8.59 -3.77
C LEU A 98 -0.54 9.51 -4.80
N PHE A 99 -0.92 8.97 -5.96
CA PHE A 99 -1.60 9.76 -7.00
C PHE A 99 -3.03 10.15 -6.57
N ALA A 100 -3.78 9.25 -5.93
CA ALA A 100 -5.09 9.58 -5.39
C ALA A 100 -5.00 10.74 -4.39
N GLY A 101 -4.09 10.65 -3.42
CA GLY A 101 -3.91 11.65 -2.38
C GLY A 101 -3.35 12.98 -2.88
N ALA A 102 -2.69 12.99 -4.04
CA ALA A 102 -2.22 14.22 -4.67
C ALA A 102 -3.26 14.87 -5.59
N LEU A 103 -4.22 14.11 -6.12
CA LEU A 103 -5.16 14.59 -7.16
C LEU A 103 -6.59 14.82 -6.64
N ILE A 104 -7.00 14.15 -5.56
CA ILE A 104 -8.30 14.39 -4.91
C ILE A 104 -8.21 15.65 -4.05
N PRO A 105 -9.25 16.52 -4.03
CA PRO A 105 -9.23 17.71 -3.18
C PRO A 105 -8.95 17.38 -1.71
N ALA A 106 -8.20 18.26 -1.06
CA ALA A 106 -7.87 18.14 0.34
C ALA A 106 -9.14 17.97 1.19
N SER A 107 -9.14 16.91 2.00
CA SER A 107 -10.24 16.50 2.87
C SER A 107 -9.70 15.48 3.85
N ALA A 108 -9.87 15.76 5.15
CA ALA A 108 -9.40 14.86 6.21
C ALA A 108 -10.02 13.46 6.11
N ILE A 109 -11.28 13.37 5.68
CA ILE A 109 -11.98 12.08 5.50
C ILE A 109 -11.34 11.27 4.37
N VAL A 110 -11.01 11.92 3.25
CA VAL A 110 -10.34 11.26 2.12
C VAL A 110 -8.94 10.83 2.54
N GLY A 111 -8.17 11.71 3.16
CA GLY A 111 -6.82 11.41 3.65
C GLY A 111 -6.82 10.22 4.61
N ALA A 112 -7.71 10.22 5.61
CA ALA A 112 -7.86 9.10 6.54
C ALA A 112 -8.24 7.80 5.82
N SER A 113 -9.19 7.86 4.87
CA SER A 113 -9.60 6.69 4.08
C SER A 113 -8.45 6.10 3.27
N LEU A 114 -7.67 6.94 2.59
CA LEU A 114 -6.50 6.52 1.82
C LEU A 114 -5.43 5.89 2.71
N LEU A 115 -5.18 6.45 3.90
CA LEU A 115 -4.24 5.87 4.87
C LEU A 115 -4.72 4.52 5.41
N VAL A 116 -6.02 4.36 5.66
CA VAL A 116 -6.59 3.06 6.06
C VAL A 116 -6.40 2.02 4.95
N VAL A 117 -6.65 2.38 3.68
CA VAL A 117 -6.41 1.49 2.54
C VAL A 117 -4.93 1.13 2.44
N TYR A 118 -4.02 2.08 2.65
CA TYR A 118 -2.57 1.86 2.64
C TYR A 118 -2.12 0.85 3.71
N LEU A 119 -2.68 0.97 4.92
CA LEU A 119 -2.38 0.07 6.02
C LEU A 119 -3.06 -1.30 5.87
N ALA A 120 -4.21 -1.37 5.20
CA ALA A 120 -4.93 -2.62 4.95
C ALA A 120 -4.33 -3.43 3.79
N ASP A 121 -3.53 -2.82 2.92
CA ASP A 121 -2.87 -3.48 1.80
C ASP A 121 -1.77 -4.44 2.27
N THR A 122 -2.11 -5.71 2.51
CA THR A 122 -1.18 -6.73 3.03
C THR A 122 -0.03 -7.10 2.11
N GLY A 123 -0.10 -6.73 0.83
CA GLY A 123 1.01 -6.84 -0.10
C GLY A 123 1.83 -5.56 -0.23
N GLY A 124 1.38 -4.48 0.43
CA GLY A 124 1.98 -3.15 0.37
C GLY A 124 3.28 -3.01 1.15
N LEU A 125 3.94 -1.86 0.97
CA LEU A 125 5.22 -1.52 1.61
C LEU A 125 5.21 -1.63 3.15
N PRO A 126 4.15 -1.25 3.88
CA PRO A 126 4.12 -1.41 5.34
C PRO A 126 4.26 -2.87 5.77
N TRP A 127 3.56 -3.77 5.10
CA TRP A 127 3.57 -5.19 5.43
C TRP A 127 4.84 -5.89 4.95
N PHE A 128 5.45 -5.40 3.86
CA PHE A 128 6.78 -5.84 3.47
C PHE A 128 7.82 -5.51 4.55
N LEU A 129 7.80 -4.29 5.12
CA LEU A 129 8.67 -3.93 6.24
C LEU A 129 8.42 -4.82 7.47
N VAL A 130 7.15 -5.09 7.79
CA VAL A 130 6.81 -5.99 8.89
C VAL A 130 7.37 -7.39 8.65
N SER A 131 7.19 -7.94 7.45
CA SER A 131 7.57 -9.32 7.15
C SER A 131 9.07 -9.52 6.98
N THR A 132 9.80 -8.50 6.54
CA THR A 132 11.25 -8.62 6.23
C THR A 132 12.15 -8.05 7.32
N VAL A 133 11.74 -6.99 8.00
CA VAL A 133 12.59 -6.28 8.97
C VAL A 133 12.19 -6.60 10.41
N LEU A 134 10.89 -6.74 10.69
CA LEU A 134 10.38 -6.85 12.06
C LEU A 134 10.14 -8.30 12.52
N LEU A 135 9.87 -9.23 11.61
CA LEU A 135 9.66 -10.63 11.96
C LEU A 135 10.97 -11.43 11.80
N PRO A 136 11.32 -12.29 12.78
CA PRO A 136 12.47 -13.18 12.64
C PRO A 136 12.27 -14.16 11.48
N PRO A 137 13.37 -14.67 10.87
CA PRO A 137 13.29 -15.69 9.83
C PRO A 137 12.44 -16.87 10.30
N ARG A 138 11.50 -17.32 9.46
CA ARG A 138 10.76 -18.56 9.73
C ARG A 138 11.57 -19.71 9.15
N ASP A 139 12.18 -20.48 10.06
CA ASP A 139 12.82 -21.77 9.77
C ASP A 139 11.82 -22.82 9.26
#